data_AF-A0A017SWR5-F1
#
_entry.id   AF-A0A017SWR5-F1
#
_cell.length_a   1.000
_cell.length_b   1.000
_cell.length_c   1.000
_cell.angle_alpha   90.00
_cell.angle_beta   90.00
_cell.angle_gamma   90.00
#
_symmetry.space_group_name_H-M   'P 1'
#
loop_
_entity.id
_entity.type
_entity.pdbx_description
1 polymer ?
#
loop_
_entity_poly.entity_id
_entity_poly.type
_entity_poly.pdbx_seq_one_letter_code
_entity_poly.pdbx_strand_id
1 'polypeptide(L)'
;MTQVVTVDGLPSFRAAARDLAARGVRPEDLIFRDAAAAQAFLPGLDGSAPAAPHAAGTSRAPDAPRAPDAPRAPDAPRVPRRFLDMAEHVACHRDPARWAHLYRVLYRLLHGEPRLLDDPADPDIRRLAQLDQQVRKDMHRMQAFVRFTRVETPDGERYLAWHRPDHRIAARVAPFFADRFGSMRWSILTPDEGVHWDGDTLRFGPGAPRAEHDVPADAELLDLWRAYYAAMFDPARVNLRKMRADMPLRYHATLPELRNVHDLVRDSSQRTQIMIAKHAAPAPTASDALPAQRTLPALRKAAASCRGCDLYRCATQVVFGEGPEDAQVMLVGEQPGDHEDLEGRPFVGPAGKLLDDALAAVGLDRGTLYVTNAVKHFKFERRGTRRLHARPTQPEIRACSTWLRAEVDVLHPRMILCLGASAAQSFQGPSFRLTASRGEVFDDTPWAPWWMATYHPSALLRMPDKDARAAATEAFHADLRKLAQDLGRR
;
A
#
# COMPACT_ATOMS: atom_id res chain seq x y z
N MET A 1 45.10 1.16 -13.61
CA MET A 1 44.56 2.44 -14.12
C MET A 1 43.08 2.43 -13.83
N THR A 2 42.55 3.40 -13.09
CA THR A 2 41.13 3.44 -12.72
C THR A 2 40.29 3.87 -13.93
N GLN A 3 39.36 3.03 -14.36
CA GLN A 3 38.47 3.30 -15.49
C GLN A 3 37.22 4.05 -15.01
N VAL A 4 36.85 5.12 -15.71
CA VAL A 4 35.61 5.88 -15.45
C VAL A 4 34.48 5.34 -16.33
N VAL A 5 33.32 5.07 -15.73
CA VAL A 5 32.11 4.57 -16.40
C VAL A 5 30.98 5.56 -16.20
N THR A 6 30.53 6.16 -17.30
CA THR A 6 29.38 7.08 -17.29
C THR A 6 28.09 6.27 -17.41
N VAL A 7 27.14 6.55 -16.53
CA VAL A 7 25.84 5.87 -16.42
C VAL A 7 24.73 6.88 -16.66
N ASP A 8 23.89 6.60 -17.64
CA ASP A 8 22.62 7.25 -17.91
C ASP A 8 21.47 6.28 -17.60
N GLY A 9 21.08 6.25 -16.33
CA GLY A 9 20.03 5.35 -15.81
C GLY A 9 20.40 3.86 -15.77
N LEU A 10 19.44 3.06 -15.31
CA LEU A 10 19.62 1.62 -15.10
C LEU A 10 19.94 0.81 -16.38
N PRO A 11 19.37 1.10 -17.57
CA PRO A 11 19.69 0.35 -18.79
C PRO A 11 21.16 0.43 -19.19
N SER A 12 21.75 1.64 -19.16
CA SER A 12 23.16 1.83 -19.48
C SER A 12 24.07 1.20 -18.42
N PHE A 13 23.70 1.29 -17.14
CA PHE A 13 24.38 0.55 -16.07
C PHE A 13 24.36 -0.96 -16.32
N ARG A 14 23.20 -1.55 -16.63
CA ARG A 14 23.07 -3.00 -16.89
C ARG A 14 23.95 -3.44 -18.06
N ALA A 15 24.05 -2.63 -19.12
CA ALA A 15 24.92 -2.92 -20.26
C ALA A 15 26.40 -2.88 -19.86
N ALA A 16 26.83 -1.79 -19.22
CA ALA A 16 28.22 -1.63 -18.77
C ALA A 16 28.62 -2.68 -17.73
N ALA A 17 27.78 -2.93 -16.73
CA ALA A 17 28.03 -3.89 -15.66
C ALA A 17 28.15 -5.33 -16.19
N ARG A 18 27.37 -5.71 -17.21
CA ARG A 18 27.47 -7.03 -17.85
C ARG A 18 28.83 -7.22 -18.52
N ASP A 19 29.26 -6.23 -19.29
CA ASP A 19 30.54 -6.27 -20.00
C ASP A 19 31.74 -6.25 -19.02
N LEU A 20 31.70 -5.37 -18.02
CA LEU A 20 32.75 -5.27 -17.00
C LEU A 20 32.88 -6.56 -16.17
N ALA A 21 31.75 -7.15 -15.78
CA ALA A 21 31.74 -8.42 -15.06
C ALA A 21 32.24 -9.58 -15.93
N ALA A 22 31.88 -9.62 -17.22
CA ALA A 22 32.38 -10.63 -18.14
C ALA A 22 33.90 -10.54 -18.36
N ARG A 23 34.47 -9.32 -18.29
CA ARG A 23 35.90 -9.06 -18.35
C ARG A 23 36.61 -9.20 -16.98
N GLY A 24 35.87 -9.55 -15.93
CA GLY A 24 36.43 -9.73 -14.58
C GLY A 24 37.01 -8.45 -13.95
N VAL A 25 36.59 -7.27 -14.41
CA VAL A 25 37.12 -5.98 -13.92
C VAL A 25 36.69 -5.77 -12.47
N ARG A 26 37.67 -5.58 -11.57
CA ARG A 26 37.40 -5.49 -10.15
C ARG A 26 36.75 -4.14 -9.78
N PRO A 27 35.87 -4.08 -8.77
CA PRO A 27 35.19 -2.84 -8.39
C PRO A 27 36.13 -1.69 -7.99
N GLU A 28 37.28 -1.98 -7.39
CA GLU A 28 38.31 -1.00 -7.01
C GLU A 28 38.97 -0.30 -8.20
N ASP A 29 38.92 -0.91 -9.38
CA ASP A 29 39.49 -0.38 -10.61
C ASP A 29 38.49 0.52 -11.37
N LEU A 30 37.30 0.78 -10.80
CA LEU A 30 36.19 1.49 -11.46
C LEU A 30 35.68 2.70 -10.68
N ILE A 31 35.37 3.77 -11.41
CA ILE A 31 34.61 4.92 -10.90
C ILE A 31 33.36 5.10 -11.75
N PHE A 32 32.20 4.92 -11.14
CA PHE A 32 30.92 5.20 -11.80
C PHE A 32 30.52 6.67 -11.61
N ARG A 33 30.00 7.29 -12.66
CA ARG A 33 29.48 8.67 -12.64
C ARG A 33 28.15 8.77 -13.37
N ASP A 34 27.23 9.58 -12.86
CA ASP A 34 26.00 9.90 -13.59
C ASP A 34 26.30 10.79 -14.80
N ALA A 35 25.68 10.50 -15.95
CA ALA A 35 25.81 11.31 -17.17
C ALA A 35 25.42 12.78 -16.93
N ALA A 36 24.36 13.02 -16.15
CA ALA A 36 23.94 14.37 -15.74
C ALA A 36 24.97 15.11 -14.88
N ALA A 37 25.82 14.39 -14.13
CA ALA A 37 26.89 14.99 -13.33
C ALA A 37 28.18 15.20 -14.15
N ALA A 38 28.39 14.40 -15.21
CA ALA A 38 29.53 14.54 -16.10
C ALA A 38 29.46 15.79 -16.99
N GLN A 39 28.26 16.23 -17.38
CA GLN A 39 28.05 17.46 -18.15
C GLN A 39 28.29 18.75 -17.35
N ALA A 40 28.19 18.71 -16.02
CA ALA A 40 28.39 19.88 -15.16
C ALA A 40 29.87 20.31 -15.01
N PHE A 41 30.82 19.56 -15.57
CA PHE A 41 32.27 19.74 -15.35
C PHE A 41 33.05 20.31 -16.56
N LEU A 42 32.36 20.77 -17.61
CA LEU A 42 32.99 21.51 -18.71
C LEU A 42 32.62 23.00 -18.62
N PRO A 43 33.50 23.88 -18.11
CA PRO A 43 33.29 25.31 -18.20
C PRO A 43 33.66 25.78 -19.61
N GLY A 44 32.65 26.27 -20.34
CA GLY A 44 32.75 27.26 -21.42
C GLY A 44 33.71 26.98 -22.57
N LEU A 45 33.18 26.43 -23.67
CA LEU A 45 33.56 26.81 -25.03
C LEU A 45 32.31 26.76 -25.93
N ASP A 46 31.85 27.94 -26.31
CA ASP A 46 31.23 28.35 -27.57
C ASP A 46 29.92 27.70 -28.06
N GLY A 47 28.82 28.45 -27.87
CA GLY A 47 28.14 29.06 -29.01
C GLY A 47 27.56 28.15 -30.11
N SER A 48 26.69 27.21 -29.77
CA SER A 48 25.52 26.87 -30.61
C SER A 48 24.63 25.86 -29.87
N ALA A 49 23.34 26.17 -29.79
CA ALA A 49 22.35 25.24 -29.27
C ALA A 49 22.26 24.03 -30.22
N PRO A 50 22.40 22.77 -29.74
CA PRO A 50 21.97 21.65 -30.53
C PRO A 50 20.44 21.58 -30.46
N ALA A 51 19.82 21.70 -31.64
CA ALA A 51 18.40 21.54 -31.85
C ALA A 51 17.89 20.22 -31.23
N ALA A 52 16.73 20.29 -30.59
CA ALA A 52 16.02 19.12 -30.10
C ALA A 52 15.80 18.10 -31.23
N PRO A 53 16.04 16.79 -31.01
CA PRO A 53 15.61 15.81 -31.99
C PRO A 53 14.08 15.75 -31.96
N HIS A 54 13.48 16.13 -33.08
CA HIS A 54 12.08 15.88 -33.38
C HIS A 54 11.76 14.39 -33.15
N ALA A 55 10.83 14.13 -32.23
CA ALA A 55 10.19 12.83 -32.10
C ALA A 55 9.29 12.62 -33.32
N ALA A 56 9.84 11.98 -34.36
CA ALA A 56 9.05 11.43 -35.44
C ALA A 56 8.20 10.26 -34.90
N GLY A 57 6.90 10.34 -35.13
CA GLY A 57 5.94 9.31 -34.75
C GLY A 57 6.28 7.96 -35.37
N THR A 58 6.04 6.89 -34.61
CA THR A 58 5.98 5.54 -35.17
C THR A 58 4.60 4.97 -34.89
N SER A 59 3.80 5.00 -35.95
CA SER A 59 2.65 4.14 -36.18
C SER A 59 3.03 2.67 -35.97
N ARG A 60 2.14 1.90 -35.36
CA ARG A 60 2.19 0.43 -35.29
C ARG A 60 2.24 -0.16 -36.71
N ALA A 61 3.29 -0.93 -37.00
CA ALA A 61 3.33 -1.87 -38.12
C ALA A 61 3.38 -3.32 -37.58
N PRO A 62 2.84 -4.31 -38.32
CA PRO A 62 2.48 -5.63 -37.79
C PRO A 62 3.67 -6.58 -37.62
N ASP A 63 3.45 -7.61 -36.79
CA ASP A 63 4.40 -8.64 -36.35
C ASP A 63 5.33 -9.18 -37.46
N ALA A 64 6.64 -8.99 -37.25
CA ALA A 64 7.69 -9.70 -37.96
C ALA A 64 8.16 -10.92 -37.13
N PRO A 65 8.45 -12.07 -37.77
CA PRO A 65 8.74 -13.31 -37.06
C PRO A 65 10.05 -13.23 -36.30
N ARG A 66 10.01 -13.70 -35.04
CA ARG A 66 11.12 -13.77 -34.10
C ARG A 66 12.24 -14.66 -34.66
N ALA A 67 13.44 -14.10 -34.82
CA ALA A 67 14.63 -14.84 -35.17
C ALA A 67 14.92 -15.94 -34.13
N PRO A 68 15.43 -17.13 -34.54
CA PRO A 68 15.68 -18.23 -33.61
C PRO A 68 16.80 -17.86 -32.63
N ASP A 69 16.56 -18.17 -31.35
CA ASP A 69 17.50 -17.95 -30.25
C ASP A 69 18.81 -18.73 -30.50
N ALA A 70 19.95 -18.02 -30.53
CA ALA A 70 21.26 -18.63 -30.63
C ALA A 70 21.55 -19.54 -29.41
N PRO A 71 22.27 -20.67 -29.58
CA PRO A 71 22.50 -21.63 -28.50
C PRO A 71 23.31 -20.99 -27.37
N ARG A 72 22.78 -21.08 -26.15
CA ARG A 72 23.30 -20.47 -24.93
C ARG A 72 24.40 -21.36 -24.32
N ALA A 73 25.58 -20.79 -24.06
CA ALA A 73 26.69 -21.49 -23.40
C ALA A 73 26.31 -21.95 -21.96
N PRO A 74 26.74 -23.13 -21.49
CA PRO A 74 26.08 -23.82 -20.37
C PRO A 74 26.34 -23.27 -18.95
N ASP A 75 27.40 -22.47 -18.71
CA ASP A 75 27.86 -22.20 -17.33
C ASP A 75 28.04 -20.72 -16.97
N ALA A 76 27.31 -19.80 -17.62
CA ALA A 76 27.37 -18.39 -17.21
C ALA A 76 26.72 -18.20 -15.82
N PRO A 77 27.44 -17.64 -14.82
CA PRO A 77 26.88 -17.42 -13.48
C PRO A 77 25.62 -16.54 -13.55
N ARG A 78 24.54 -17.02 -12.92
CA ARG A 78 23.20 -16.43 -13.06
C ARG A 78 22.93 -15.45 -11.91
N VAL A 79 22.68 -14.18 -12.24
CA VAL A 79 22.33 -13.14 -11.27
C VAL A 79 20.96 -13.44 -10.63
N PRO A 80 20.84 -13.46 -9.30
CA PRO A 80 19.56 -13.69 -8.62
C PRO A 80 18.52 -12.61 -8.91
N ARG A 81 17.24 -12.99 -9.08
CA ARG A 81 16.13 -12.06 -9.33
C ARG A 81 15.97 -11.02 -8.22
N ARG A 82 16.16 -11.42 -6.96
CA ARG A 82 16.12 -10.53 -5.80
C ARG A 82 17.11 -9.35 -5.92
N PHE A 83 18.31 -9.59 -6.44
CA PHE A 83 19.26 -8.51 -6.69
C PHE A 83 18.77 -7.57 -7.80
N LEU A 84 18.20 -8.11 -8.88
CA LEU A 84 17.66 -7.29 -9.97
C LEU A 84 16.51 -6.38 -9.49
N ASP A 85 15.63 -6.90 -8.64
CA ASP A 85 14.52 -6.12 -8.06
C ASP A 85 15.05 -5.00 -7.15
N MET A 86 16.05 -5.28 -6.31
CA MET A 86 16.70 -4.25 -5.48
C MET A 86 17.43 -3.21 -6.34
N ALA A 87 18.10 -3.64 -7.42
CA ALA A 87 18.80 -2.76 -8.33
C ALA A 87 17.85 -1.76 -9.01
N GLU A 88 16.60 -2.16 -9.28
CA GLU A 88 15.58 -1.26 -9.83
C GLU A 88 15.23 -0.11 -8.89
N HIS A 89 15.11 -0.37 -7.59
CA HIS A 89 14.88 0.70 -6.62
C HIS A 89 16.14 1.51 -6.37
N VAL A 90 17.27 0.84 -6.12
CA VAL A 90 18.53 1.52 -5.78
C VAL A 90 19.01 2.44 -6.91
N ALA A 91 18.72 2.12 -8.17
CA ALA A 91 18.98 3.00 -9.31
C ALA A 91 18.35 4.41 -9.17
N CYS A 92 17.18 4.51 -8.52
CA CYS A 92 16.48 5.77 -8.25
C CYS A 92 17.10 6.59 -7.11
N HIS A 93 17.93 5.98 -6.26
CA HIS A 93 18.52 6.66 -5.10
C HIS A 93 19.46 7.80 -5.54
N ARG A 94 19.58 8.87 -4.73
CA ARG A 94 20.50 10.00 -5.05
C ARG A 94 21.95 9.81 -4.59
N ASP A 95 22.28 8.61 -4.12
CA ASP A 95 23.63 8.36 -3.62
C ASP A 95 24.58 8.26 -4.83
N PRO A 96 25.62 9.10 -4.93
CA PRO A 96 26.56 9.04 -6.05
C PRO A 96 27.29 7.69 -6.13
N ALA A 97 27.47 6.99 -5.01
CA ALA A 97 28.13 5.70 -4.94
C ALA A 97 27.21 4.51 -5.28
N ARG A 98 25.91 4.72 -5.54
CA ARG A 98 24.94 3.64 -5.75
C ARG A 98 25.32 2.67 -6.88
N TRP A 99 25.86 3.20 -7.98
CA TRP A 99 26.27 2.39 -9.14
C TRP A 99 27.50 1.54 -8.83
N ALA A 100 28.50 2.14 -8.18
CA ALA A 100 29.67 1.41 -7.71
C ALA A 100 29.28 0.32 -6.70
N HIS A 101 28.33 0.61 -5.83
CA HIS A 101 27.80 -0.33 -4.85
C HIS A 101 27.04 -1.49 -5.51
N LEU A 102 26.15 -1.20 -6.45
CA LEU A 102 25.45 -2.21 -7.24
C LEU A 102 26.43 -3.11 -8.00
N TYR A 103 27.46 -2.52 -8.62
CA TYR A 103 28.47 -3.28 -9.35
C TYR A 103 29.30 -4.17 -8.41
N ARG A 104 29.69 -3.66 -7.23
CA ARG A 104 30.44 -4.46 -6.25
C ARG A 104 29.65 -5.69 -5.79
N VAL A 105 28.38 -5.53 -5.46
CA VAL A 105 27.52 -6.68 -5.09
C VAL A 105 27.36 -7.64 -6.27
N LEU A 106 27.13 -7.13 -7.48
CA LEU A 106 27.06 -7.95 -8.69
C LEU A 106 28.35 -8.75 -8.92
N TYR A 107 29.51 -8.10 -8.80
CA TYR A 107 30.81 -8.71 -8.98
C TYR A 107 31.01 -9.87 -8.01
N ARG A 108 30.76 -9.67 -6.71
CA ARG A 108 30.86 -10.70 -5.67
C ARG A 108 29.91 -11.88 -5.92
N LEU A 109 28.66 -11.60 -6.33
CA LEU A 109 27.70 -12.63 -6.70
C LEU A 109 28.17 -13.51 -7.86
N LEU A 110 28.91 -12.94 -8.81
CA LEU A 110 29.41 -13.64 -9.99
C LEU A 110 30.78 -14.29 -9.77
N HIS A 111 31.57 -13.84 -8.77
CA HIS A 111 32.98 -14.22 -8.58
C HIS A 111 33.26 -14.79 -7.18
N GLY A 112 32.45 -15.76 -6.73
CA GLY A 112 32.78 -16.59 -5.57
C GLY A 112 31.79 -16.55 -4.41
N GLU A 113 30.77 -15.68 -4.45
CA GLU A 113 29.80 -15.53 -3.36
C GLU A 113 28.33 -15.62 -3.85
N PRO A 114 27.88 -16.76 -4.42
CA PRO A 114 26.55 -16.88 -5.03
C PRO A 114 25.39 -16.72 -4.03
N ARG A 115 25.66 -16.93 -2.73
CA ARG A 115 24.69 -16.80 -1.63
C ARG A 115 24.83 -15.50 -0.84
N LEU A 116 25.56 -14.51 -1.36
CA LEU A 116 25.81 -13.25 -0.66
C LEU A 116 24.51 -12.57 -0.18
N LEU A 117 23.43 -12.60 -0.97
CA LEU A 117 22.14 -12.00 -0.58
C LEU A 117 21.47 -12.65 0.65
N ASP A 118 21.91 -13.85 1.05
CA ASP A 118 21.39 -14.58 2.21
C ASP A 118 22.06 -14.13 3.52
N ASP A 119 23.14 -13.35 3.45
CA ASP A 119 23.86 -12.82 4.61
C ASP A 119 23.42 -11.37 4.91
N PRO A 120 22.49 -11.15 5.85
CA PRO A 120 22.07 -9.81 6.25
C PRO A 120 23.11 -9.07 7.12
N ALA A 121 24.19 -9.73 7.58
CA ALA A 121 25.25 -9.09 8.35
C ALA A 121 26.35 -8.49 7.45
N ASP A 122 26.46 -8.98 6.21
CA ASP A 122 27.39 -8.45 5.22
C ASP A 122 27.20 -6.93 5.03
N PRO A 123 28.28 -6.11 5.12
CA PRO A 123 28.18 -4.66 5.00
C PRO A 123 27.60 -4.19 3.66
N ASP A 124 27.88 -4.89 2.57
CA ASP A 124 27.37 -4.53 1.26
C ASP A 124 25.87 -4.83 1.15
N ILE A 125 25.44 -5.98 1.65
CA ILE A 125 24.02 -6.33 1.64
C ILE A 125 23.20 -5.40 2.56
N ARG A 126 23.74 -5.04 3.73
CA ARG A 126 23.09 -4.06 4.62
C ARG A 126 22.95 -2.71 3.94
N ARG A 127 24.00 -2.22 3.28
CA ARG A 127 23.93 -0.93 2.58
C ARG A 127 22.95 -0.98 1.41
N LEU A 128 22.97 -2.05 0.61
CA LEU A 128 22.05 -2.24 -0.50
C LEU A 128 20.59 -2.26 -0.03
N ALA A 129 20.30 -2.99 1.06
CA ALA A 129 18.97 -3.05 1.66
C ALA A 129 18.50 -1.71 2.23
N GLN A 130 19.40 -0.92 2.82
CA GLN A 130 19.09 0.44 3.29
C GLN A 130 18.70 1.38 2.14
N LEU A 131 19.48 1.38 1.05
CA LEU A 131 19.19 2.19 -0.14
C LEU A 131 17.84 1.80 -0.76
N ASP A 132 17.58 0.49 -0.89
CA ASP A 132 16.29 -0.05 -1.36
C ASP A 132 15.13 0.41 -0.48
N GLN A 133 15.27 0.29 0.85
CA GLN A 133 14.22 0.69 1.79
C GLN A 133 13.90 2.19 1.74
N GLN A 134 14.91 3.04 1.58
CA GLN A 134 14.73 4.50 1.48
C GLN A 134 13.93 4.88 0.23
N VAL A 135 14.29 4.31 -0.92
CA VAL A 135 13.56 4.52 -2.18
C VAL A 135 12.12 4.02 -2.07
N ARG A 136 11.89 2.82 -1.53
CA ARG A 136 10.53 2.28 -1.35
C ARG A 136 9.66 3.13 -0.44
N LYS A 137 10.22 3.68 0.65
CA LYS A 137 9.51 4.60 1.55
C LYS A 137 9.15 5.90 0.82
N ASP A 138 10.06 6.44 0.02
CA ASP A 138 9.81 7.65 -0.78
C ASP A 138 8.74 7.43 -1.85
N MET A 139 8.77 6.29 -2.54
CA MET A 139 7.71 5.89 -3.49
C MET A 139 6.34 5.84 -2.81
N HIS A 140 6.27 5.21 -1.62
CA HIS A 140 5.04 5.17 -0.83
C HIS A 140 4.57 6.57 -0.39
N ARG A 141 5.50 7.46 0.00
CA ARG A 141 5.16 8.86 0.33
C ARG A 141 4.55 9.58 -0.86
N MET A 142 5.18 9.48 -2.04
CA MET A 142 4.64 10.09 -3.26
C MET A 142 3.23 9.57 -3.57
N GLN A 143 3.02 8.25 -3.54
CA GLN A 143 1.70 7.63 -3.76
C GLN A 143 0.64 8.08 -2.74
N ALA A 144 1.04 8.30 -1.48
CA ALA A 144 0.12 8.67 -0.40
C ALA A 144 -0.17 10.17 -0.31
N PHE A 145 0.77 11.02 -0.72
CA PHE A 145 0.72 12.47 -0.46
C PHE A 145 0.60 13.34 -1.71
N VAL A 146 0.78 12.82 -2.92
CA VAL A 146 0.45 13.57 -4.14
C VAL A 146 -1.03 13.94 -4.14
N ARG A 147 -1.32 15.21 -4.41
CA ARG A 147 -2.68 15.75 -4.51
C ARG A 147 -2.79 16.50 -5.83
N PHE A 148 -3.86 16.21 -6.56
CA PHE A 148 -4.14 16.85 -7.83
C PHE A 148 -5.08 18.04 -7.62
N THR A 149 -4.72 19.15 -8.26
CA THR A 149 -5.57 20.34 -8.39
C THR A 149 -6.07 20.40 -9.82
N ARG A 150 -7.37 20.59 -10.00
CA ARG A 150 -7.98 20.79 -11.32
C ARG A 150 -7.62 22.18 -11.86
N VAL A 151 -7.20 22.23 -13.11
CA VAL A 151 -6.87 23.45 -13.86
C VAL A 151 -7.51 23.38 -15.24
N GLU A 152 -8.13 24.48 -15.66
CA GLU A 152 -8.62 24.65 -17.02
C GLU A 152 -7.49 25.12 -17.92
N THR A 153 -7.24 24.40 -19.01
CA THR A 153 -6.24 24.76 -20.01
C THR A 153 -6.90 24.95 -21.37
N PRO A 154 -6.27 25.64 -22.34
CA PRO A 154 -6.79 25.75 -23.70
C PRO A 154 -7.10 24.40 -24.36
N ASP A 155 -6.39 23.35 -23.94
CA ASP A 155 -6.56 21.97 -24.42
C ASP A 155 -7.57 21.16 -23.59
N GLY A 156 -8.33 21.80 -22.70
CA GLY A 156 -9.33 21.20 -21.82
C GLY A 156 -8.90 21.06 -20.36
N GLU A 157 -9.67 20.28 -19.59
CA GLU A 157 -9.43 20.03 -18.17
C GLU A 157 -8.15 19.21 -17.93
N ARG A 158 -7.30 19.68 -17.02
CA ARG A 158 -6.06 18.99 -16.62
C ARG A 158 -5.86 19.05 -15.10
N TYR A 159 -5.28 18.00 -14.56
CA TYR A 159 -5.01 17.85 -13.13
C TYR A 159 -3.51 17.98 -12.85
N LEU A 160 -3.11 18.97 -12.07
CA LEU A 160 -1.70 19.25 -11.77
C LEU A 160 -1.36 18.89 -10.33
N ALA A 161 -0.18 18.33 -10.13
CA ALA A 161 0.40 18.11 -8.81
C ALA A 161 1.88 18.47 -8.82
N TRP A 162 2.39 19.03 -7.72
CA TRP A 162 3.82 19.18 -7.50
C TRP A 162 4.24 18.37 -6.27
N HIS A 163 5.35 17.65 -6.38
CA HIS A 163 5.91 16.86 -5.29
C HIS A 163 7.43 16.90 -5.28
N ARG A 164 8.03 16.98 -4.09
CA ARG A 164 9.49 16.90 -3.91
C ARG A 164 9.85 15.53 -3.33
N PRO A 165 10.19 14.55 -4.17
CA PRO A 165 10.69 13.28 -3.68
C PRO A 165 12.12 13.41 -3.15
N ASP A 166 12.47 12.58 -2.17
CA ASP A 166 13.84 12.46 -1.67
C ASP A 166 14.76 11.82 -2.75
N HIS A 167 14.20 11.02 -3.66
CA HIS A 167 14.89 10.24 -4.69
C HIS A 167 14.27 10.44 -6.09
N ARG A 168 14.92 9.91 -7.14
CA ARG A 168 14.47 10.04 -8.55
C ARG A 168 13.44 8.95 -8.87
N ILE A 169 12.24 9.10 -8.31
CA ILE A 169 11.21 8.06 -8.29
C ILE A 169 9.98 8.37 -9.15
N ALA A 170 9.85 9.55 -9.76
CA ALA A 170 8.60 9.94 -10.40
C ALA A 170 8.30 9.04 -11.60
N ALA A 171 9.31 8.76 -12.44
CA ALA A 171 9.16 7.80 -13.53
C ALA A 171 8.76 6.40 -13.06
N ARG A 172 9.27 5.95 -11.91
CA ARG A 172 8.98 4.62 -11.36
C ARG A 172 7.57 4.51 -10.78
N VAL A 173 7.05 5.61 -10.21
CA VAL A 173 5.73 5.68 -9.59
C VAL A 173 4.65 6.05 -10.62
N ALA A 174 5.00 6.68 -11.73
CA ALA A 174 4.06 7.13 -12.77
C ALA A 174 2.99 6.10 -13.20
N PRO A 175 3.31 4.80 -13.42
CA PRO A 175 2.31 3.81 -13.80
C PRO A 175 1.20 3.64 -12.75
N PHE A 176 1.52 3.75 -11.45
CA PHE A 176 0.51 3.68 -10.39
C PHE A 176 -0.55 4.78 -10.52
N PHE A 177 -0.13 5.99 -10.90
CA PHE A 177 -1.05 7.10 -11.11
C PHE A 177 -1.82 6.95 -12.42
N ALA A 178 -1.20 6.42 -13.48
CA ALA A 178 -1.88 6.16 -14.75
C ALA A 178 -2.96 5.08 -14.59
N ASP A 179 -2.67 4.01 -13.87
CA ASP A 179 -3.64 2.94 -13.59
C ASP A 179 -4.80 3.43 -12.73
N ARG A 180 -4.52 4.26 -11.72
CA ARG A 180 -5.53 4.70 -10.73
C ARG A 180 -6.35 5.91 -11.18
N PHE A 181 -5.75 6.80 -11.97
CA PHE A 181 -6.34 8.05 -12.44
C PHE A 181 -6.36 8.12 -13.96
N GLY A 182 -6.49 6.97 -14.63
CA GLY A 182 -6.40 6.83 -16.08
C GLY A 182 -7.45 7.62 -16.86
N SER A 183 -8.61 7.87 -16.25
CA SER A 183 -9.69 8.67 -16.83
C SER A 183 -9.45 10.18 -16.79
N MET A 184 -8.38 10.64 -16.15
CA MET A 184 -8.03 12.05 -16.01
C MET A 184 -6.80 12.36 -16.85
N ARG A 185 -6.66 13.59 -17.37
CA ARG A 185 -5.39 14.09 -17.92
C ARG A 185 -4.64 14.78 -16.81
N TRP A 186 -3.44 14.32 -16.48
CA TRP A 186 -2.71 14.84 -15.32
C TRP A 186 -1.23 15.06 -15.58
N SER A 187 -0.62 15.93 -14.76
CA SER A 187 0.81 16.15 -14.72
C SER A 187 1.30 16.15 -13.27
N ILE A 188 2.36 15.40 -12.99
CA ILE A 188 3.09 15.46 -11.72
C ILE A 188 4.45 16.09 -11.99
N LEU A 189 4.71 17.23 -11.36
CA LEU A 189 5.96 17.95 -11.48
C LEU A 189 6.82 17.71 -10.25
N THR A 190 8.10 17.43 -10.47
CA THR A 190 9.14 17.37 -9.44
C THR A 190 10.27 18.33 -9.80
N PRO A 191 11.23 18.60 -8.89
CA PRO A 191 12.37 19.45 -9.22
C PRO A 191 13.22 18.92 -10.38
N ASP A 192 13.33 17.60 -10.55
CA ASP A 192 14.24 16.98 -11.52
C ASP A 192 13.51 16.50 -12.80
N GLU A 193 12.26 16.06 -12.67
CA GLU A 193 11.49 15.48 -13.78
C GLU A 193 9.99 15.83 -13.71
N GLY A 194 9.38 15.99 -14.87
CA GLY A 194 7.94 16.11 -15.07
C GLY A 194 7.38 14.82 -15.66
N VAL A 195 6.23 14.37 -15.14
CA VAL A 195 5.50 13.20 -15.64
C VAL A 195 4.12 13.66 -16.09
N HIS A 196 3.75 13.30 -17.31
CA HIS A 196 2.47 13.71 -17.92
C HIS A 196 1.72 12.48 -18.41
N TRP A 197 0.41 12.44 -18.12
CA TRP A 197 -0.52 11.45 -18.62
C TRP A 197 -1.62 12.15 -19.42
N ASP A 198 -1.80 11.73 -20.67
CA ASP A 198 -2.79 12.32 -21.59
C ASP A 198 -4.08 11.50 -21.71
N GLY A 199 -4.23 10.42 -20.94
CA GLY A 199 -5.34 9.47 -21.03
C GLY A 199 -4.95 8.14 -21.69
N ASP A 200 -3.79 8.07 -22.36
CA ASP A 200 -3.34 6.88 -23.08
C ASP A 200 -1.84 6.59 -22.86
N THR A 201 -1.00 7.63 -22.86
CA THR A 201 0.46 7.48 -22.79
C THR A 201 1.10 8.32 -21.69
N LEU A 202 2.13 7.75 -21.06
CA LEU A 202 3.02 8.47 -20.16
C LEU A 202 4.10 9.18 -20.96
N ARG A 203 4.27 10.48 -20.71
CA ARG A 203 5.33 11.31 -21.28
C ARG A 203 6.17 11.90 -20.16
N PHE A 204 7.49 11.92 -20.37
CA PHE A 204 8.46 12.45 -19.42
C PHE A 204 9.09 13.71 -19.97
N GLY A 205 9.30 14.69 -19.11
CA GLY A 205 9.84 15.99 -19.46
C GLY A 205 10.72 16.57 -18.36
N PRO A 206 11.26 17.78 -18.56
CA PRO A 206 12.06 18.45 -17.56
C PRO A 206 11.25 18.68 -16.27
N GLY A 207 11.93 18.63 -15.14
CA GLY A 207 11.36 19.05 -13.86
C GLY A 207 11.00 20.53 -13.85
N ALA A 208 10.19 20.92 -12.86
CA ALA A 208 9.83 22.30 -12.63
C ALA A 208 10.23 22.73 -11.20
N PRO A 209 10.93 23.88 -11.05
CA PRO A 209 11.13 24.45 -9.73
C PRO A 209 9.76 24.79 -9.13
N ARG A 210 9.68 24.81 -7.79
CA ARG A 210 8.49 25.33 -7.13
C ARG A 210 8.47 26.84 -7.33
N ALA A 211 7.58 27.35 -8.18
CA ALA A 211 7.51 28.78 -8.46
C ALA A 211 7.12 29.57 -7.19
N GLU A 212 7.86 30.64 -6.88
CA GLU A 212 7.50 31.65 -5.88
C GLU A 212 6.65 32.81 -6.48
N HIS A 213 6.35 32.80 -7.78
CA HIS A 213 5.78 33.95 -8.51
C HIS A 213 4.54 33.67 -9.39
N ASP A 214 3.90 32.50 -9.31
CA ASP A 214 2.70 32.20 -10.12
C ASP A 214 1.37 32.50 -9.40
N VAL A 215 1.29 33.65 -8.71
CA VAL A 215 0.01 34.23 -8.27
C VAL A 215 -0.43 35.20 -9.38
N PRO A 216 -1.54 34.96 -10.09
CA PRO A 216 -2.12 35.96 -10.98
C PRO A 216 -2.44 37.22 -10.15
N ALA A 217 -1.97 38.38 -10.60
CA ALA A 217 -2.07 39.66 -9.89
C ALA A 217 -3.49 40.26 -9.87
N ASP A 218 -4.54 39.43 -9.96
CA ASP A 218 -5.93 39.89 -9.99
C ASP A 218 -6.60 39.74 -8.62
N ALA A 219 -7.15 40.86 -8.13
CA ALA A 219 -7.70 41.00 -6.79
C ALA A 219 -8.98 40.18 -6.57
N GLU A 220 -9.74 39.83 -7.63
CA GLU A 220 -10.95 39.01 -7.50
C GLU A 220 -10.66 37.52 -7.24
N LEU A 221 -9.50 37.01 -7.65
CA LEU A 221 -9.11 35.61 -7.41
C LEU A 221 -8.60 35.38 -5.98
N LEU A 222 -8.20 36.44 -5.27
CA LEU A 222 -7.67 36.38 -3.91
C LEU A 222 -8.76 36.07 -2.87
N ASP A 223 -9.99 36.52 -3.11
CA ASP A 223 -11.16 36.22 -2.24
C ASP A 223 -11.67 34.79 -2.44
N LEU A 224 -11.55 34.25 -3.65
CA LEU A 224 -11.83 32.84 -3.93
C LEU A 224 -10.77 31.92 -3.28
N TRP A 225 -9.51 32.36 -3.26
CA TRP A 225 -8.40 31.68 -2.58
C TRP A 225 -8.53 31.70 -1.04
N ARG A 226 -9.09 32.77 -0.46
CA ARG A 226 -9.40 32.87 0.97
C ARG A 226 -10.58 31.98 1.37
N ALA A 227 -11.62 31.90 0.53
CA ALA A 227 -12.74 30.97 0.71
C ALA A 227 -12.30 29.50 0.60
N TYR A 228 -11.36 29.20 -0.31
CA TYR A 228 -10.74 27.89 -0.53
C TYR A 228 -9.96 27.38 0.70
N TYR A 229 -9.20 28.26 1.39
CA TYR A 229 -8.49 27.88 2.61
C TYR A 229 -9.37 27.86 3.87
N ALA A 230 -10.39 28.72 3.95
CA ALA A 230 -11.33 28.75 5.07
C ALA A 230 -12.24 27.51 5.13
N ALA A 231 -12.48 26.83 4.01
CA ALA A 231 -13.31 25.64 3.92
C ALA A 231 -12.57 24.30 4.17
N MET A 232 -11.22 24.30 4.18
CA MET A 232 -10.40 23.08 4.22
C MET A 232 -9.63 22.84 5.54
N PHE A 233 -9.76 23.72 6.54
CA PHE A 233 -9.09 23.54 7.83
C PHE A 233 -9.97 22.76 8.82
N ASP A 234 -9.62 21.51 9.11
CA ASP A 234 -10.23 20.63 10.13
C ASP A 234 -9.33 20.58 11.39
N PRO A 235 -9.68 21.28 12.49
CA PRO A 235 -8.87 21.33 13.69
C PRO A 235 -8.75 19.98 14.41
N ALA A 236 -9.63 19.01 14.13
CA ALA A 236 -9.63 17.71 14.80
C ALA A 236 -8.50 16.78 14.31
N ARG A 237 -7.82 17.12 13.21
CA ARG A 237 -6.74 16.30 12.62
C ARG A 237 -5.33 16.79 12.92
N VAL A 238 -5.19 17.93 13.62
CA VAL A 238 -3.87 18.50 13.91
C VAL A 238 -3.42 18.10 15.32
N ASN A 239 -2.64 17.03 15.41
CA ASN A 239 -1.81 16.80 16.59
C ASN A 239 -0.59 17.73 16.51
N LEU A 240 -0.73 18.94 17.04
CA LEU A 240 0.29 20.01 17.00
C LEU A 240 1.65 19.56 17.56
N ARG A 241 1.67 18.61 18.50
CA ARG A 241 2.91 18.02 19.04
C ARG A 241 3.58 17.11 18.02
N LYS A 242 2.83 16.24 17.34
CA LYS A 242 3.34 15.30 16.33
C LYS A 242 3.76 16.03 15.04
N MET A 243 3.03 17.08 14.69
CA MET A 243 3.37 17.97 13.58
C MET A 243 4.70 18.72 13.80
N ARG A 244 4.99 19.15 15.03
CA ARG A 244 6.29 19.77 15.41
C ARG A 244 7.45 18.78 15.47
N ALA A 245 7.19 17.52 15.81
CA ALA A 245 8.24 16.50 15.99
C ALA A 245 8.66 15.83 14.67
N ASP A 246 7.73 15.61 13.73
CA ASP A 246 7.98 14.88 12.47
C ASP A 246 8.29 15.79 11.27
N MET A 247 8.22 17.12 11.43
CA MET A 247 8.41 18.09 10.34
C MET A 247 9.70 18.89 10.50
N PRO A 248 10.77 18.58 9.74
CA PRO A 248 11.94 19.44 9.61
C PRO A 248 11.55 20.85 9.14
N LEU A 249 12.13 21.91 9.74
CA LEU A 249 11.83 23.33 9.47
C LEU A 249 11.78 23.73 7.98
N ARG A 250 12.50 23.01 7.12
CA ARG A 250 12.50 23.20 5.66
C ARG A 250 11.14 22.95 4.98
N TYR A 251 10.21 22.23 5.61
CA TYR A 251 8.84 22.03 5.12
C TYR A 251 7.85 23.14 5.55
N HIS A 252 8.28 24.09 6.40
CA HIS A 252 7.45 25.24 6.76
C HIS A 252 7.30 26.22 5.57
N ALA A 253 8.30 26.31 4.70
CA ALA A 253 8.22 27.10 3.47
C ALA A 253 7.21 26.51 2.45
N THR A 254 6.81 25.24 2.61
CA THR A 254 5.79 24.57 1.80
C THR A 254 4.35 24.76 2.28
N LEU A 255 4.13 25.48 3.39
CA LEU A 255 2.86 25.60 4.08
C LEU A 255 2.56 27.08 4.44
N PRO A 256 1.84 27.85 3.60
CA PRO A 256 1.48 29.25 3.88
C PRO A 256 0.64 29.45 5.15
N GLU A 257 -0.02 28.40 5.64
CA GLU A 257 -0.93 28.38 6.79
C GLU A 257 -0.22 28.61 8.13
N LEU A 258 1.11 28.46 8.17
CA LEU A 258 1.92 28.66 9.37
C LEU A 258 2.25 30.13 9.67
N ARG A 259 2.03 31.06 8.72
CA ARG A 259 2.41 32.48 8.91
C ARG A 259 1.50 33.24 9.89
N ASN A 260 0.25 32.84 10.07
CA ASN A 260 -0.71 33.50 10.98
C ASN A 260 -1.39 32.52 11.95
N VAL A 261 -0.64 31.59 12.54
CA VAL A 261 -1.13 30.67 13.59
C VAL A 261 -1.80 31.42 14.75
N HIS A 262 -1.30 32.61 15.09
CA HIS A 262 -1.82 33.38 16.22
C HIS A 262 -3.20 34.03 15.96
N ASP A 263 -3.50 34.46 14.73
CA ASP A 263 -4.80 35.05 14.41
C ASP A 263 -5.86 33.98 14.07
N LEU A 264 -5.44 32.84 13.49
CA LEU A 264 -6.30 31.65 13.34
C LEU A 264 -6.78 31.09 14.69
N VAL A 265 -5.96 31.17 15.73
CA VAL A 265 -6.32 30.73 17.08
C VAL A 265 -7.36 31.69 17.71
N ARG A 266 -7.25 32.99 17.46
CA ARG A 266 -8.13 34.01 18.05
C ARG A 266 -9.54 34.00 17.46
N ASP A 267 -9.67 33.88 16.14
CA ASP A 267 -10.96 33.84 15.41
C ASP A 267 -11.68 32.49 15.49
N SER A 268 -11.00 31.45 16.00
CA SER A 268 -11.60 30.10 16.18
C SER A 268 -12.75 30.09 17.20
N SER A 269 -12.74 31.01 18.17
CA SER A 269 -13.66 31.02 19.30
C SER A 269 -15.12 31.28 18.90
N GLN A 270 -15.36 32.22 18.00
CA GLN A 270 -16.71 32.62 17.57
C GLN A 270 -17.28 31.69 16.49
N ARG A 271 -16.45 31.21 15.56
CA ARG A 271 -16.88 30.26 14.52
C ARG A 271 -17.21 28.87 15.08
N THR A 272 -16.51 28.45 16.15
CA THR A 272 -16.82 27.20 16.86
C THR A 272 -18.27 27.19 17.38
N GLN A 273 -18.76 28.30 17.93
CA GLN A 273 -20.13 28.36 18.48
C GLN A 273 -21.22 28.31 17.38
N ILE A 274 -20.98 28.96 16.24
CA ILE A 274 -21.93 28.99 15.11
C ILE A 274 -21.92 27.65 14.34
N MET A 275 -20.77 26.99 14.25
CA MET A 275 -20.59 25.70 13.58
C MET A 275 -21.08 24.52 14.43
N ILE A 276 -20.96 24.60 15.76
CA ILE A 276 -21.66 23.72 16.72
C ILE A 276 -23.18 23.84 16.53
N ALA A 277 -23.71 25.05 16.33
CA ALA A 277 -25.16 25.24 16.15
C ALA A 277 -25.71 24.70 14.81
N LYS A 278 -24.88 24.61 13.75
CA LYS A 278 -25.34 24.25 12.38
C LYS A 278 -25.00 22.82 11.95
N HIS A 279 -24.04 22.16 12.60
CA HIS A 279 -23.71 20.73 12.42
C HIS A 279 -23.96 19.91 13.70
N ALA A 280 -24.91 20.31 14.54
CA ALA A 280 -25.43 19.51 15.65
C ALA A 280 -26.42 18.44 15.14
N ALA A 281 -25.89 17.45 14.42
CA ALA A 281 -26.38 16.08 14.54
C ALA A 281 -25.18 15.15 14.27
N PRO A 282 -24.61 14.48 15.29
CA PRO A 282 -23.54 13.52 15.07
C PRO A 282 -24.04 12.36 14.19
N ALA A 283 -23.26 11.97 13.17
CA ALA A 283 -23.46 10.68 12.53
C ALA A 283 -23.18 9.59 13.58
N PRO A 284 -24.10 8.64 13.81
CA PRO A 284 -23.96 7.68 14.90
C PRO A 284 -22.73 6.82 14.66
N THR A 285 -21.76 6.93 15.57
CA THR A 285 -20.64 5.99 15.57
C THR A 285 -21.15 4.66 16.12
N ALA A 286 -20.60 3.53 15.66
CA ALA A 286 -20.98 2.22 16.21
C ALA A 286 -20.77 2.13 17.74
N SER A 287 -19.92 3.01 18.31
CA SER A 287 -19.72 3.17 19.75
C SER A 287 -20.93 3.73 20.49
N ASP A 288 -21.73 4.62 19.87
CA ASP A 288 -22.94 5.18 20.49
C ASP A 288 -24.05 4.14 20.61
N ALA A 289 -23.96 3.07 19.82
CA ALA A 289 -24.90 1.97 19.81
C ALA A 289 -24.52 0.83 20.79
N LEU A 290 -23.40 0.91 21.51
CA LEU A 290 -23.06 -0.14 22.47
C LEU A 290 -24.00 -0.12 23.68
N PRO A 291 -24.61 -1.25 24.07
CA PRO A 291 -25.46 -1.33 25.24
C PRO A 291 -24.65 -1.17 26.54
N ALA A 292 -25.28 -0.64 27.57
CA ALA A 292 -24.67 -0.48 28.90
C ALA A 292 -24.28 -1.84 29.51
N GLN A 293 -25.12 -2.86 29.33
CA GLN A 293 -24.79 -4.24 29.65
C GLN A 293 -24.16 -4.91 28.43
N ARG A 294 -22.89 -5.29 28.54
CA ARG A 294 -22.14 -5.95 27.48
C ARG A 294 -22.29 -7.48 27.62
N THR A 295 -23.41 -8.01 27.15
CA THR A 295 -23.60 -9.46 26.94
C THR A 295 -23.75 -9.74 25.45
N LEU A 296 -23.43 -10.96 24.98
CA LEU A 296 -23.57 -11.29 23.56
C LEU A 296 -25.01 -11.08 23.03
N PRO A 297 -26.08 -11.44 23.76
CA PRO A 297 -27.45 -11.13 23.34
C PRO A 297 -27.73 -9.63 23.24
N ALA A 298 -27.25 -8.82 24.19
CA ALA A 298 -27.44 -7.38 24.18
C ALA A 298 -26.68 -6.73 23.01
N LEU A 299 -25.43 -7.15 22.78
CA LEU A 299 -24.61 -6.69 21.66
C LEU A 299 -25.23 -7.05 20.32
N ARG A 300 -25.73 -8.28 20.16
CA ARG A 300 -26.44 -8.73 18.95
C ARG A 300 -27.66 -7.85 18.67
N LYS A 301 -28.49 -7.62 19.70
CA LYS A 301 -29.70 -6.79 19.58
C LYS A 301 -29.36 -5.35 19.18
N ALA A 302 -28.31 -4.77 19.77
CA ALA A 302 -27.90 -3.41 19.44
C ALA A 302 -27.28 -3.30 18.04
N ALA A 303 -26.46 -4.30 17.67
CA ALA A 303 -25.81 -4.37 16.37
C ALA A 303 -26.81 -4.40 15.23
N ALA A 304 -27.99 -5.02 15.40
CA ALA A 304 -29.06 -5.10 14.40
C ALA A 304 -29.50 -3.73 13.84
N SER A 305 -29.33 -2.66 14.62
CA SER A 305 -29.63 -1.27 14.21
C SER A 305 -28.41 -0.44 13.84
N CYS A 306 -27.23 -1.05 13.71
CA CYS A 306 -25.96 -0.37 13.49
C CYS A 306 -25.98 0.43 12.19
N ARG A 307 -25.68 1.73 12.30
CA ARG A 307 -25.48 2.65 11.16
C ARG A 307 -24.07 3.24 11.10
N GLY A 308 -23.10 2.57 11.73
CA GLY A 308 -21.74 3.08 11.88
C GLY A 308 -20.90 3.17 10.59
N CYS A 309 -21.37 2.62 9.47
CA CYS A 309 -20.79 2.78 8.13
C CYS A 309 -21.83 2.52 7.04
N ASP A 310 -21.63 3.00 5.82
CA ASP A 310 -22.65 2.93 4.75
C ASP A 310 -23.08 1.52 4.31
N LEU A 311 -22.40 0.46 4.75
CA LEU A 311 -22.75 -0.92 4.40
C LEU A 311 -24.16 -1.33 4.86
N TYR A 312 -24.69 -0.73 5.94
CA TYR A 312 -26.06 -1.00 6.41
C TYR A 312 -27.12 -0.64 5.36
N ARG A 313 -26.81 0.26 4.41
CA ARG A 313 -27.76 0.73 3.42
C ARG A 313 -28.07 -0.30 2.34
N CYS A 314 -27.14 -1.22 2.09
CA CYS A 314 -27.22 -2.16 0.97
C CYS A 314 -27.34 -3.61 1.41
N ALA A 315 -26.78 -3.97 2.57
CA ALA A 315 -26.94 -5.29 3.17
C ALA A 315 -28.41 -5.55 3.54
N THR A 316 -28.83 -6.81 3.54
CA THR A 316 -30.18 -7.19 3.98
C THR A 316 -30.31 -7.04 5.49
N GLN A 317 -29.29 -7.47 6.24
CA GLN A 317 -29.27 -7.38 7.69
C GLN A 317 -27.85 -7.46 8.24
N VAL A 318 -27.74 -7.32 9.56
CA VAL A 318 -26.51 -7.55 10.30
C VAL A 318 -26.33 -9.04 10.50
N VAL A 319 -25.14 -9.54 10.18
CA VAL A 319 -24.71 -10.89 10.53
C VAL A 319 -23.71 -10.78 11.67
N PHE A 320 -24.23 -10.93 12.89
CA PHE A 320 -23.44 -10.94 14.11
C PHE A 320 -22.74 -12.30 14.29
N GLY A 321 -21.83 -12.43 15.25
CA GLY A 321 -21.20 -13.73 15.53
C GLY A 321 -22.18 -14.74 16.14
N GLU A 322 -21.85 -16.03 16.12
CA GLU A 322 -22.63 -17.09 16.76
C GLU A 322 -21.71 -18.12 17.43
N GLY A 323 -22.18 -18.70 18.53
CA GLY A 323 -21.44 -19.68 19.33
C GLY A 323 -21.78 -19.56 20.83
N PRO A 324 -21.25 -20.44 21.67
CA PRO A 324 -21.50 -20.40 23.10
C PRO A 324 -20.74 -19.23 23.77
N GLU A 325 -21.28 -18.72 24.88
CA GLU A 325 -20.72 -17.55 25.60
C GLU A 325 -19.40 -17.86 26.32
N ASP A 326 -19.06 -19.14 26.48
CA ASP A 326 -17.83 -19.65 27.09
C ASP A 326 -16.84 -20.23 26.06
N ALA A 327 -17.06 -19.96 24.76
CA ALA A 327 -16.18 -20.44 23.70
C ALA A 327 -14.73 -19.98 23.91
N GLN A 328 -13.84 -20.95 24.06
CA GLN A 328 -12.41 -20.70 24.28
C GLN A 328 -11.69 -20.28 22.99
N VAL A 329 -12.31 -20.53 21.83
CA VAL A 329 -11.76 -20.27 20.50
C VAL A 329 -12.72 -19.43 19.70
N MET A 330 -12.20 -18.35 19.13
CA MET A 330 -12.95 -17.44 18.27
C MET A 330 -12.41 -17.48 16.83
N LEU A 331 -13.26 -17.83 15.86
CA LEU A 331 -12.92 -17.73 14.43
C LEU A 331 -13.45 -16.41 13.85
N VAL A 332 -12.61 -15.70 13.11
CA VAL A 332 -12.95 -14.39 12.53
C VAL A 332 -12.74 -14.43 11.02
N GLY A 333 -13.83 -14.29 10.26
CA GLY A 333 -13.82 -14.11 8.80
C GLY A 333 -13.74 -12.65 8.37
N GLU A 334 -13.83 -12.40 7.06
CA GLU A 334 -13.76 -11.04 6.50
C GLU A 334 -15.07 -10.27 6.69
N GLN A 335 -16.15 -10.78 6.09
CA GLN A 335 -17.48 -10.20 6.08
C GLN A 335 -18.51 -11.29 5.73
N PRO A 336 -19.82 -11.05 5.90
CA PRO A 336 -20.85 -11.99 5.48
C PRO A 336 -20.87 -12.12 3.95
N GLY A 337 -21.21 -13.29 3.44
CA GLY A 337 -21.50 -13.51 2.04
C GLY A 337 -22.98 -13.38 1.71
N ASP A 338 -23.33 -13.80 0.50
CA ASP A 338 -24.70 -13.72 -0.03
C ASP A 338 -25.71 -14.55 0.78
N HIS A 339 -25.32 -15.75 1.21
CA HIS A 339 -26.19 -16.65 1.98
C HIS A 339 -26.28 -16.16 3.42
N GLU A 340 -25.15 -15.79 4.00
CA GLU A 340 -25.07 -15.26 5.36
C GLU A 340 -25.92 -14.01 5.54
N ASP A 341 -25.90 -13.09 4.58
CA ASP A 341 -26.68 -11.85 4.61
C ASP A 341 -28.20 -12.11 4.57
N LEU A 342 -28.65 -13.19 3.92
CA LEU A 342 -30.07 -13.56 3.88
C LEU A 342 -30.49 -14.32 5.13
N GLU A 343 -29.63 -15.20 5.64
CA GLU A 343 -29.91 -16.07 6.78
C GLU A 343 -29.63 -15.40 8.13
N GLY A 344 -28.84 -14.33 8.17
CA GLY A 344 -28.46 -13.64 9.41
C GLY A 344 -27.41 -14.40 10.25
N ARG A 345 -26.77 -15.43 9.68
CA ARG A 345 -25.83 -16.33 10.38
C ARG A 345 -24.48 -16.40 9.67
N PRO A 346 -23.35 -16.40 10.40
CA PRO A 346 -22.02 -16.40 9.79
C PRO A 346 -21.64 -17.80 9.30
N PHE A 347 -20.97 -17.88 8.14
CA PHE A 347 -20.45 -19.13 7.58
C PHE A 347 -21.51 -20.22 7.36
N VAL A 348 -22.64 -19.87 6.71
CA VAL A 348 -23.68 -20.84 6.30
C VAL A 348 -23.59 -21.21 4.81
N GLY A 349 -22.88 -20.41 4.00
CA GLY A 349 -22.70 -20.68 2.57
C GLY A 349 -21.64 -21.75 2.26
N PRO A 350 -21.23 -21.88 0.97
CA PRO A 350 -20.25 -22.89 0.54
C PRO A 350 -18.91 -22.83 1.28
N ALA A 351 -18.46 -21.62 1.63
CA ALA A 351 -17.24 -21.39 2.41
C ALA A 351 -17.39 -21.88 3.86
N GLY A 352 -18.60 -21.77 4.43
CA GLY A 352 -18.94 -22.29 5.74
C GLY A 352 -18.93 -23.81 5.78
N LYS A 353 -19.56 -24.45 4.79
CA LYS A 353 -19.51 -25.92 4.67
C LYS A 353 -18.07 -26.45 4.60
N LEU A 354 -17.21 -25.80 3.80
CA LEU A 354 -15.79 -26.18 3.74
C LEU A 354 -15.09 -26.02 5.09
N LEU A 355 -15.41 -24.96 5.83
CA LEU A 355 -14.88 -24.74 7.17
C LEU A 355 -15.35 -25.85 8.14
N ASP A 356 -16.63 -26.20 8.12
CA ASP A 356 -17.21 -27.25 8.97
C ASP A 356 -16.55 -28.61 8.69
N ASP A 357 -16.43 -28.98 7.41
CA ASP A 357 -15.76 -30.21 6.97
C ASP A 357 -14.30 -30.25 7.45
N ALA A 358 -13.57 -29.12 7.35
CA ALA A 358 -12.18 -29.02 7.76
C ALA A 358 -12.00 -29.05 9.29
N LEU A 359 -12.91 -28.43 10.05
CA LEU A 359 -12.92 -28.48 11.52
C LEU A 359 -13.19 -29.91 12.01
N ALA A 360 -14.20 -30.57 11.44
CA ALA A 360 -14.51 -31.97 11.75
C ALA A 360 -13.34 -32.90 11.46
N ALA A 361 -12.62 -32.69 10.34
CA ALA A 361 -11.46 -33.49 9.97
C ALA A 361 -10.29 -33.39 10.96
N VAL A 362 -10.21 -32.32 11.76
CA VAL A 362 -9.18 -32.14 12.79
C VAL A 362 -9.69 -32.35 14.20
N GLY A 363 -10.94 -32.80 14.36
CA GLY A 363 -11.56 -33.06 15.67
C GLY A 363 -11.97 -31.80 16.44
N LEU A 364 -12.13 -30.66 15.77
CA LEU A 364 -12.67 -29.44 16.38
C LEU A 364 -14.18 -29.39 16.18
N ASP A 365 -14.94 -29.41 17.28
CA ASP A 365 -16.39 -29.27 17.23
C ASP A 365 -16.78 -27.80 17.01
N ARG A 366 -17.42 -27.53 15.87
CA ARG A 366 -17.96 -26.21 15.49
C ARG A 366 -18.89 -25.63 16.56
N GLY A 367 -19.61 -26.47 17.29
CA GLY A 367 -20.53 -26.08 18.36
C GLY A 367 -19.85 -25.48 19.60
N THR A 368 -18.55 -25.73 19.79
CA THR A 368 -17.75 -25.19 20.89
C THR A 368 -17.03 -23.88 20.54
N LEU A 369 -17.13 -23.43 19.29
CA LEU A 369 -16.40 -22.26 18.78
C LEU A 369 -17.35 -21.06 18.66
N TYR A 370 -16.83 -19.87 18.91
CA TYR A 370 -17.52 -18.64 18.53
C TYR A 370 -17.03 -18.18 17.16
N VAL A 371 -17.93 -17.94 16.22
CA VAL A 371 -17.58 -17.61 14.85
C VAL A 371 -18.24 -16.32 14.42
N THR A 372 -17.45 -15.42 13.86
CA THR A 372 -17.89 -14.08 13.49
C THR A 372 -17.09 -13.54 12.30
N ASN A 373 -17.35 -12.30 11.90
CA ASN A 373 -16.63 -11.60 10.83
C ASN A 373 -16.08 -10.25 11.30
N ALA A 374 -15.01 -9.76 10.68
CA ALA A 374 -14.45 -8.44 10.97
C ALA A 374 -15.43 -7.30 10.63
N VAL A 375 -16.24 -7.48 9.58
CA VAL A 375 -17.34 -6.59 9.20
C VAL A 375 -18.67 -7.34 9.32
N LYS A 376 -19.73 -6.70 9.82
CA LYS A 376 -21.03 -7.36 10.11
C LYS A 376 -22.10 -7.20 9.02
N HIS A 377 -21.84 -6.41 7.99
CA HIS A 377 -22.76 -6.19 6.87
C HIS A 377 -22.12 -6.68 5.57
N PHE A 378 -22.90 -7.30 4.70
CA PHE A 378 -22.40 -7.77 3.41
C PHE A 378 -22.16 -6.63 2.43
N LYS A 379 -20.92 -6.47 2.00
CA LYS A 379 -20.57 -5.59 0.89
C LYS A 379 -20.57 -6.34 -0.44
N PHE A 380 -21.33 -5.83 -1.39
CA PHE A 380 -21.43 -6.42 -2.73
C PHE A 380 -21.66 -5.37 -3.82
N GLU A 381 -21.33 -5.76 -5.04
CA GLU A 381 -21.70 -5.08 -6.27
C GLU A 381 -22.77 -5.89 -7.00
N ARG A 382 -23.80 -5.23 -7.54
CA ARG A 382 -24.84 -5.90 -8.31
C ARG A 382 -24.40 -6.05 -9.76
N ARG A 383 -24.45 -7.29 -10.27
CA ARG A 383 -24.30 -7.57 -11.71
C ARG A 383 -25.51 -8.39 -12.17
N GLY A 384 -26.47 -7.70 -12.76
CA GLY A 384 -27.80 -8.26 -13.02
C GLY A 384 -28.52 -8.61 -11.72
N THR A 385 -29.05 -9.83 -11.61
CA THR A 385 -29.70 -10.35 -10.39
C THR A 385 -28.73 -10.82 -9.32
N ARG A 386 -27.43 -10.93 -9.63
CA ARG A 386 -26.43 -11.51 -8.73
C ARG A 386 -25.77 -10.45 -7.86
N ARG A 387 -25.59 -10.78 -6.58
CA ARG A 387 -24.80 -10.00 -5.61
C ARG A 387 -23.36 -10.53 -5.59
N LEU A 388 -22.43 -9.77 -6.15
CA LEU A 388 -21.02 -10.15 -6.22
C LEU A 388 -20.28 -9.55 -5.03
N HIS A 389 -19.71 -10.42 -4.19
CA HIS A 389 -18.93 -10.02 -3.03
C HIS A 389 -17.82 -9.01 -3.40
N ALA A 390 -17.79 -7.87 -2.72
CA ALA A 390 -16.74 -6.85 -2.84
C ALA A 390 -16.02 -6.69 -1.49
N ARG A 391 -14.69 -6.63 -1.50
CA ARG A 391 -13.88 -6.60 -0.27
C ARG A 391 -14.18 -5.34 0.57
N PRO A 392 -14.32 -5.45 1.91
CA PRO A 392 -14.50 -4.29 2.75
C PRO A 392 -13.25 -3.39 2.73
N THR A 393 -13.46 -2.08 2.77
CA THR A 393 -12.39 -1.09 2.84
C THR A 393 -11.86 -0.94 4.26
N GLN A 394 -10.65 -0.36 4.41
CA GLN A 394 -10.08 -0.11 5.73
C GLN A 394 -10.93 0.80 6.63
N PRO A 395 -11.59 1.87 6.13
CA PRO A 395 -12.59 2.61 6.90
C PRO A 395 -13.75 1.76 7.40
N GLU A 396 -14.28 0.85 6.57
CA GLU A 396 -15.38 -0.06 6.94
C GLU A 396 -14.95 -1.06 8.03
N ILE A 397 -13.77 -1.66 7.88
CA ILE A 397 -13.18 -2.55 8.89
C ILE A 397 -13.00 -1.79 10.21
N ARG A 398 -12.47 -0.57 10.17
CA ARG A 398 -12.31 0.28 11.37
C ARG A 398 -13.64 0.63 12.02
N ALA A 399 -14.63 1.03 11.23
CA ALA A 399 -15.96 1.37 11.74
C ALA A 399 -16.64 0.18 12.41
N CYS A 400 -16.48 -1.03 11.84
CA CYS A 400 -17.04 -2.25 12.39
C CYS A 400 -16.21 -2.85 13.55
N SER A 401 -14.95 -2.43 13.71
CA SER A 401 -14.06 -2.95 14.76
C SER A 401 -14.65 -2.80 16.16
N THR A 402 -15.50 -1.80 16.41
CA THR A 402 -16.22 -1.62 17.68
C THR A 402 -17.01 -2.87 18.09
N TRP A 403 -17.72 -3.50 17.15
CA TRP A 403 -18.48 -4.72 17.44
C TRP A 403 -17.57 -5.91 17.69
N LEU A 404 -16.51 -6.06 16.88
CA LEU A 404 -15.53 -7.13 17.06
C LEU A 404 -14.81 -7.01 18.42
N ARG A 405 -14.42 -5.79 18.83
CA ARG A 405 -13.85 -5.53 20.15
C ARG A 405 -14.84 -5.94 21.25
N ALA A 406 -16.09 -5.53 21.12
CA ALA A 406 -17.11 -5.84 22.12
C ALA A 406 -17.38 -7.35 22.23
N GLU A 407 -17.35 -8.10 21.12
CA GLU A 407 -17.43 -9.57 21.17
C GLU A 407 -16.24 -10.18 21.91
N VAL A 408 -15.02 -9.72 21.61
CA VAL A 408 -13.79 -10.19 22.29
C VAL A 408 -13.82 -9.85 23.79
N ASP A 409 -14.21 -8.62 24.14
CA ASP A 409 -14.28 -8.13 25.52
C ASP A 409 -15.34 -8.88 26.37
N VAL A 410 -16.35 -9.47 25.73
CA VAL A 410 -17.35 -10.29 26.44
C VAL A 410 -16.89 -11.73 26.53
N LEU A 411 -16.40 -12.28 25.41
CA LEU A 411 -16.06 -13.69 25.29
C LEU A 411 -14.75 -14.06 25.99
N HIS A 412 -13.77 -13.14 26.04
CA HIS A 412 -12.41 -13.39 26.52
C HIS A 412 -11.80 -14.69 25.95
N PRO A 413 -11.76 -14.86 24.61
CA PRO A 413 -11.29 -16.11 24.02
C PRO A 413 -9.82 -16.36 24.38
N ARG A 414 -9.47 -17.62 24.66
CA ARG A 414 -8.07 -18.02 24.86
C ARG A 414 -7.26 -17.95 23.56
N MET A 415 -7.95 -18.07 22.42
CA MET A 415 -7.34 -18.07 21.10
C MET A 415 -8.26 -17.46 20.03
N ILE A 416 -7.69 -16.68 19.11
CA ILE A 416 -8.38 -16.17 17.92
C ILE A 416 -7.76 -16.75 16.63
N LEU A 417 -8.56 -17.35 15.76
CA LEU A 417 -8.15 -17.74 14.41
C LEU A 417 -8.71 -16.78 13.37
N CYS A 418 -7.83 -16.04 12.70
CA CYS A 418 -8.18 -15.16 11.59
C CYS A 418 -8.23 -15.94 10.28
N LEU A 419 -9.41 -16.04 9.68
CA LEU A 419 -9.64 -16.63 8.37
C LEU A 419 -9.42 -15.53 7.31
N GLY A 420 -8.23 -15.50 6.72
CA GLY A 420 -7.88 -14.55 5.67
C GLY A 420 -7.23 -13.24 6.15
N ALA A 421 -6.78 -12.45 5.17
CA ALA A 421 -6.00 -11.25 5.44
C ALA A 421 -6.81 -10.13 6.11
N SER A 422 -8.07 -9.92 5.72
CA SER A 422 -8.89 -8.82 6.26
C SER A 422 -9.23 -9.03 7.73
N ALA A 423 -9.48 -10.29 8.15
CA ALA A 423 -9.63 -10.65 9.55
C ALA A 423 -8.34 -10.37 10.34
N ALA A 424 -7.19 -10.84 9.85
CA ALA A 424 -5.93 -10.58 10.56
C ALA A 424 -5.57 -9.08 10.63
N GLN A 425 -5.93 -8.30 9.59
CA GLN A 425 -5.75 -6.86 9.56
C GLN A 425 -6.62 -6.10 10.57
N SER A 426 -7.73 -6.67 11.06
CA SER A 426 -8.50 -6.02 12.15
C SER A 426 -7.76 -6.07 13.49
N PHE A 427 -6.81 -7.00 13.66
CA PHE A 427 -6.04 -7.19 14.89
C PHE A 427 -4.63 -6.57 14.81
N GLN A 428 -3.88 -6.84 13.73
CA GLN A 428 -2.50 -6.36 13.51
C GLN A 428 -2.40 -5.05 12.72
N GLY A 429 -3.51 -4.57 12.14
CA GLY A 429 -3.52 -3.41 11.27
C GLY A 429 -3.14 -3.71 9.81
N PRO A 430 -3.10 -2.67 8.95
CA PRO A 430 -3.11 -2.82 7.48
C PRO A 430 -1.82 -3.39 6.88
N SER A 431 -0.72 -3.45 7.64
CA SER A 431 0.57 -3.99 7.19
C SER A 431 0.62 -5.52 7.18
N PHE A 432 -0.33 -6.21 7.83
CA PHE A 432 -0.33 -7.66 7.91
C PHE A 432 -0.38 -8.32 6.52
N ARG A 433 0.47 -9.34 6.32
CA ARG A 433 0.59 -10.12 5.08
C ARG A 433 0.34 -11.60 5.38
N LEU A 434 -0.83 -12.10 5.00
CA LEU A 434 -1.21 -13.49 5.25
C LEU A 434 -0.20 -14.49 4.68
N THR A 435 0.25 -14.34 3.43
CA THR A 435 1.16 -15.30 2.80
C THR A 435 2.52 -15.42 3.48
N ALA A 436 2.95 -14.39 4.21
CA ALA A 436 4.22 -14.40 4.93
C ALA A 436 4.09 -14.98 6.36
N SER A 437 2.92 -14.83 6.98
CA SER A 437 2.70 -15.11 8.41
C SER A 437 1.63 -16.18 8.69
N ARG A 438 1.19 -16.89 7.65
CA ARG A 438 0.19 -17.95 7.77
C ARG A 438 0.72 -19.06 8.68
N GLY A 439 -0.10 -19.53 9.61
CA GLY A 439 0.24 -20.61 10.54
C GLY A 439 1.26 -20.23 11.63
N GLU A 440 1.76 -18.99 11.64
CA GLU A 440 2.53 -18.45 12.76
C GLU A 440 1.61 -18.22 13.96
N VAL A 441 2.12 -18.49 15.15
CA VAL A 441 1.45 -18.21 16.42
C VAL A 441 1.97 -16.88 16.93
N PHE A 442 1.06 -15.99 17.29
CA PHE A 442 1.37 -14.69 17.85
C PHE A 442 0.87 -14.66 19.29
N ASP A 443 1.79 -14.57 20.25
CA ASP A 443 1.51 -14.57 21.68
C ASP A 443 1.27 -13.15 22.24
N ASP A 444 0.67 -13.08 23.43
CA ASP A 444 0.50 -11.91 24.31
C ASP A 444 -0.06 -10.66 23.61
N THR A 445 -1.24 -10.80 23.00
CA THR A 445 -1.90 -9.68 22.32
C THR A 445 -3.00 -9.04 23.16
N PRO A 446 -3.37 -7.77 22.88
CA PRO A 446 -4.48 -7.11 23.58
C PRO A 446 -5.86 -7.79 23.40
N TRP A 447 -5.96 -8.81 22.55
CA TRP A 447 -7.22 -9.42 22.11
C TRP A 447 -7.43 -10.82 22.67
N ALA A 448 -6.35 -11.58 22.76
CA ALA A 448 -6.33 -12.93 23.28
C ALA A 448 -4.89 -13.28 23.68
N PRO A 449 -4.70 -14.26 24.60
CA PRO A 449 -3.38 -14.79 24.94
C PRO A 449 -2.55 -15.18 23.72
N TRP A 450 -3.18 -15.69 22.67
CA TRP A 450 -2.52 -15.91 21.39
C TRP A 450 -3.52 -15.92 20.23
N TRP A 451 -3.02 -15.74 19.01
CA TRP A 451 -3.84 -15.84 17.80
C TRP A 451 -3.03 -16.36 16.61
N MET A 452 -3.73 -16.81 15.57
CA MET A 452 -3.16 -17.30 14.32
C MET A 452 -3.93 -16.76 13.11
N ALA A 453 -3.30 -16.77 11.94
CA ALA A 453 -3.97 -16.50 10.68
C ALA A 453 -3.82 -17.68 9.70
N THR A 454 -4.88 -17.99 8.98
CA THR A 454 -4.86 -19.00 7.91
C THR A 454 -5.65 -18.52 6.67
N TYR A 455 -5.70 -19.35 5.63
CA TYR A 455 -6.49 -19.07 4.43
C TYR A 455 -7.98 -18.90 4.76
N HIS A 456 -8.64 -18.01 4.03
CA HIS A 456 -10.09 -17.94 4.08
C HIS A 456 -10.69 -19.10 3.25
N PRO A 457 -11.67 -19.86 3.74
CA PRO A 457 -12.30 -20.98 3.00
C PRO A 457 -12.79 -20.59 1.59
N SER A 458 -13.39 -19.40 1.46
CA SER A 458 -13.82 -18.88 0.15
C SER A 458 -12.68 -18.66 -0.86
N ALA A 459 -11.45 -18.41 -0.39
CA ALA A 459 -10.30 -18.27 -1.27
C ALA A 459 -9.93 -19.63 -1.89
N LEU A 460 -10.01 -20.71 -1.11
CA LEU A 460 -9.77 -22.08 -1.60
C LEU A 460 -10.77 -22.47 -2.70
N LEU A 461 -12.05 -22.13 -2.51
CA LEU A 461 -13.11 -22.39 -3.50
C LEU A 461 -12.92 -21.62 -4.81
N ARG A 462 -12.29 -20.44 -4.75
CA ARG A 462 -12.08 -19.55 -5.90
C ARG A 462 -10.76 -19.80 -6.63
N MET A 463 -9.89 -20.68 -6.14
CA MET A 463 -8.64 -21.01 -6.82
C MET A 463 -8.93 -21.82 -8.10
N PRO A 464 -8.54 -21.32 -9.29
CA PRO A 464 -8.80 -22.00 -10.56
C PRO A 464 -7.87 -23.19 -10.79
N ASP A 465 -6.62 -23.08 -10.32
CA ASP A 465 -5.61 -24.10 -10.46
C ASP A 465 -5.83 -25.22 -9.43
N LYS A 466 -5.96 -26.47 -9.91
CA LYS A 466 -6.32 -27.62 -9.08
C LYS A 466 -5.22 -27.99 -8.09
N ASP A 467 -3.97 -27.91 -8.52
CA ASP A 467 -2.81 -28.32 -7.70
C ASP A 467 -2.54 -27.27 -6.61
N ALA A 468 -2.58 -25.99 -6.97
CA ALA A 468 -2.50 -24.89 -6.02
C ALA A 468 -3.66 -24.94 -5.01
N ARG A 469 -4.88 -25.27 -5.46
CA ARG A 469 -6.03 -25.45 -4.56
C ARG A 469 -5.82 -26.61 -3.60
N ALA A 470 -5.33 -27.75 -4.09
CA ALA A 470 -5.03 -28.90 -3.23
C ALA A 470 -3.96 -28.56 -2.19
N ALA A 471 -2.86 -27.93 -2.62
CA ALA A 471 -1.79 -27.49 -1.73
C ALA A 471 -2.27 -26.47 -0.68
N ALA A 472 -3.09 -25.50 -1.08
CA ALA A 472 -3.65 -24.50 -0.16
C ALA A 472 -4.66 -25.12 0.82
N THR A 473 -5.43 -26.13 0.38
CA THR A 473 -6.35 -26.88 1.24
C THR A 473 -5.59 -27.69 2.28
N GLU A 474 -4.51 -28.38 1.87
CA GLU A 474 -3.63 -29.08 2.82
C GLU A 474 -2.95 -28.13 3.80
N ALA A 475 -2.50 -26.96 3.35
CA ALA A 475 -1.95 -25.94 4.24
C ALA A 475 -2.98 -25.43 5.25
N PHE A 476 -4.23 -25.22 4.82
CA PHE A 476 -5.33 -24.85 5.69
C PHE A 476 -5.62 -25.95 6.75
N HIS A 477 -5.67 -27.22 6.33
CA HIS A 477 -5.81 -28.34 7.27
C HIS A 477 -4.63 -28.45 8.23
N ALA A 478 -3.40 -28.18 7.76
CA ALA A 478 -2.21 -28.18 8.62
C ALA A 478 -2.28 -27.09 9.70
N ASP A 479 -2.74 -25.89 9.35
CA ASP A 479 -2.93 -24.80 10.30
C ASP A 479 -4.01 -25.15 11.35
N LEU A 480 -5.11 -25.78 10.94
CA LEU A 480 -6.17 -26.24 11.86
C LEU A 480 -5.69 -27.38 12.78
N ARG A 481 -4.87 -28.31 12.27
CA ARG A 481 -4.24 -29.35 13.10
C ARG A 481 -3.31 -28.74 14.14
N LYS A 482 -2.52 -27.74 13.75
CA LYS A 482 -1.64 -27.00 14.67
C LYS A 482 -2.45 -26.30 15.75
N LEU A 483 -3.55 -25.64 15.37
CA LEU A 483 -4.49 -25.04 16.32
C LEU A 483 -4.99 -26.06 17.35
N ALA A 484 -5.52 -27.20 16.91
CA ALA A 484 -6.03 -28.23 17.80
C ALA A 484 -4.96 -28.77 18.76
N GLN A 485 -3.71 -28.93 18.28
CA GLN A 485 -2.58 -29.36 19.11
C GLN A 485 -2.18 -28.31 20.16
N ASP A 486 -2.11 -27.05 19.76
CA ASP A 486 -1.69 -25.96 20.65
C ASP A 486 -2.75 -25.66 21.72
N LEU A 487 -4.05 -25.82 21.40
CA LEU A 487 -5.15 -25.72 22.37
C LEU A 487 -5.09 -26.77 23.49
N GLY A 488 -4.58 -27.97 23.18
CA GLY A 488 -4.42 -29.03 24.18
C GLY A 488 -3.18 -28.88 25.07
N ARG A 489 -2.21 -28.04 24.65
CA ARG A 489 -0.92 -27.85 25.34
C ARG A 489 -0.87 -26.60 26.21
N ARG A 490 -1.55 -25.55 25.76
CA ARG A 490 -1.59 -24.23 26.39
C ARG A 490 -2.81 -24.13 27.27
#